data_AF-R0JFP2-F1
#
_entry.id   AF-R0JFP2-F1
#
_cell.length_a   1.000
_cell.length_b   1.000
_cell.length_c   1.000
_cell.angle_alpha   90.00
_cell.angle_beta   90.00
_cell.angle_gamma   90.00
#
_symmetry.space_group_name_H-M   'P 1'
#
loop_
_entity.id
_entity.type
_entity.pdbx_description
1 polymer ?
#
loop_
_entity_poly.entity_id
_entity_poly.type
_entity_poly.pdbx_seq_one_letter_code
_entity_poly.pdbx_strand_id
1 'polypeptide(L)'
;YFYFKLGRVFTGWVQRTFQSTQAATASQNTCAADDNKATNPVPKDCPVCSYNEWDPLEEVIVGRAENACVPPFSVEVKANTYEKYWGFYQKFGGQNFPEGHVKKAIAEIEEMCNILKQEGVIVKRPDPIDWSVKYKTPDFESTGMYAAMPRDILLVVGNEIIEAPMAWRARFFEYRAYRRIIKEYFNCGAKWTTAPKPTMADELYDKDYPIRSVEDRHKLAAQGKFVTTEFEPCFDAADFIRAGRDIFVQRSQVTNYMGIEWMRRHLAPDYRVHVISFKDPNPMHIDATFNIIGPGLVLSNPDRPCYQIDLFKKAGWTVIHPPVPLIPDDHPLWMSSKWLSMNVLMLDEKRVMVDANETSIQKMFEKLGISTIKVSIRHANSLGGGFHCWTCDIRRRGTLQSYFD
;
A
#
# COMPACT_ATOMS: atom_id res chain seq x y z
N TYR A 1 -3.01 -67.88 39.05
CA TYR A 1 -1.56 -68.19 39.01
C TYR A 1 -0.82 -66.90 38.64
N PHE A 2 -0.52 -65.97 39.55
CA PHE A 2 0.40 -66.00 40.71
C PHE A 2 1.86 -66.32 40.36
N TYR A 3 2.72 -65.30 40.22
CA TYR A 3 3.81 -64.90 41.15
C TYR A 3 4.72 -63.85 40.44
N PHE A 4 4.85 -62.58 40.85
CA PHE A 4 5.59 -61.97 41.99
C PHE A 4 7.13 -61.98 41.87
N LYS A 5 7.79 -60.79 41.80
CA LYS A 5 8.58 -60.16 42.89
C LYS A 5 9.49 -58.98 42.49
N LEU A 6 9.31 -57.87 43.22
CA LEU A 6 10.29 -56.96 43.91
C LEU A 6 11.26 -56.09 43.07
N GLY A 7 11.60 -54.84 43.41
CA GLY A 7 11.26 -53.96 44.54
C GLY A 7 12.45 -53.08 44.98
N ARG A 8 12.14 -51.89 45.56
CA ARG A 8 12.99 -50.81 46.20
C ARG A 8 13.44 -49.68 45.26
N VAL A 9 13.09 -48.39 45.40
CA VAL A 9 12.82 -47.43 46.51
C VAL A 9 14.07 -46.98 47.28
N PHE A 10 14.36 -45.67 47.19
CA PHE A 10 14.99 -44.87 48.24
C PHE A 10 14.26 -43.52 48.37
N THR A 11 13.83 -43.24 49.60
CA THR A 11 13.33 -41.98 50.20
C THR A 11 14.54 -41.14 50.66
N GLY A 12 14.51 -39.83 50.93
CA GLY A 12 13.44 -38.83 50.99
C GLY A 12 14.00 -37.48 51.53
N TRP A 13 13.05 -36.62 51.95
CA TRP A 13 13.18 -35.43 52.81
C TRP A 13 13.79 -34.13 52.24
N VAL A 14 12.98 -33.07 52.14
CA VAL A 14 13.13 -31.81 52.91
C VAL A 14 11.75 -31.14 53.12
N GLN A 15 11.53 -30.62 54.32
CA GLN A 15 10.33 -29.96 54.87
C GLN A 15 9.94 -28.61 54.25
N ARG A 16 8.65 -28.29 54.39
CA ARG A 16 7.99 -26.97 54.24
C ARG A 16 8.45 -25.96 55.30
N THR A 17 8.54 -24.67 54.92
CA THR A 17 7.91 -23.56 55.68
C THR A 17 7.71 -22.30 54.84
N PHE A 18 6.78 -21.46 55.30
CA PHE A 18 6.04 -20.36 54.65
C PHE A 18 6.68 -18.95 54.76
N GLN A 19 6.07 -17.98 54.06
CA GLN A 19 6.17 -16.49 54.16
C GLN A 19 7.45 -15.84 53.60
N SER A 20 7.46 -14.62 53.03
CA SER A 20 6.47 -13.65 52.52
C SER A 20 7.26 -12.58 51.72
N THR A 21 6.62 -11.94 50.74
CA THR A 21 6.85 -10.56 50.26
C THR A 21 8.28 -10.01 50.17
N GLN A 22 8.73 -9.70 48.95
CA GLN A 22 9.20 -8.34 48.61
C GLN A 22 9.35 -8.18 47.09
N ALA A 23 8.82 -7.05 46.60
CA ALA A 23 8.96 -6.58 45.23
C ALA A 23 10.43 -6.27 44.94
N ALA A 24 10.97 -6.85 43.87
CA ALA A 24 12.28 -6.49 43.35
C ALA A 24 12.12 -5.39 42.30
N THR A 25 12.57 -4.20 42.67
CA THR A 25 12.78 -3.00 41.87
C THR A 25 13.47 -3.30 40.53
N ALA A 26 12.82 -2.94 39.42
CA ALA A 26 13.45 -2.84 38.11
C ALA A 26 14.45 -1.67 38.13
N SER A 27 15.72 -1.96 37.94
CA SER A 27 16.75 -0.94 37.76
C SER A 27 16.51 -0.19 36.45
N GLN A 28 16.27 1.11 36.56
CA GLN A 28 16.30 2.05 35.45
C GLN A 28 17.72 2.10 34.88
N ASN A 29 17.96 1.42 33.76
CA ASN A 29 19.08 1.75 32.89
C ASN A 29 18.61 2.89 31.96
N THR A 30 18.95 4.11 32.35
CA THR A 30 18.91 5.29 31.49
C THR A 30 20.01 5.16 30.44
N CYS A 31 19.74 4.45 29.35
CA CYS A 31 20.46 4.65 28.10
C CYS A 31 19.92 5.94 27.47
N ALA A 32 20.55 7.07 27.80
CA ALA A 32 20.46 8.26 26.97
C ALA A 32 21.01 7.86 25.59
N ALA A 33 20.10 7.71 24.63
CA ALA A 33 20.47 7.55 23.24
C ALA A 33 21.04 8.89 22.78
N ASP A 34 22.30 8.88 22.34
CA ASP A 34 22.88 9.97 21.58
C ASP A 34 22.09 10.08 20.27
N ASP A 35 21.15 11.03 20.19
CA ASP A 35 20.32 11.36 19.01
C ASP A 35 21.12 11.97 17.84
N ASN A 36 22.44 11.76 17.81
CA ASN A 36 23.37 12.39 16.87
C ASN A 36 24.09 11.41 15.93
N LYS A 37 23.44 10.28 15.57
CA LYS A 37 23.79 9.64 14.30
C LYS A 37 23.11 10.39 13.17
N ALA A 38 23.76 11.47 12.74
CA ALA A 38 23.44 12.17 11.52
C ALA A 38 23.37 11.15 10.38
N THR A 39 22.16 10.93 9.86
CA THR A 39 21.93 10.37 8.53
C THR A 39 22.86 11.11 7.57
N ASN A 40 23.68 10.39 6.79
CA ASN A 40 24.53 11.02 5.79
C ASN A 40 23.69 12.02 4.98
N PRO A 41 24.10 13.29 4.87
CA PRO A 41 23.29 14.29 4.19
C PRO A 41 23.00 13.82 2.77
N VAL A 42 21.72 13.76 2.41
CA VAL A 42 21.29 13.43 1.05
C VAL A 42 22.04 14.35 0.09
N PRO A 43 22.70 13.82 -0.96
CA PRO A 43 23.35 14.68 -1.94
C PRO A 43 22.37 15.73 -2.44
N LYS A 44 22.76 17.00 -2.44
CA LYS A 44 21.89 18.13 -2.87
C LYS A 44 21.27 17.92 -4.26
N ASP A 45 21.86 17.03 -5.07
CA ASP A 45 21.47 16.74 -6.44
C ASP A 45 20.77 15.37 -6.62
N CYS A 46 20.43 14.65 -5.55
CA CYS A 46 19.75 13.36 -5.68
C CYS A 46 18.32 13.55 -6.23
N PRO A 47 17.96 12.96 -7.39
CA PRO A 47 16.66 13.19 -8.01
C PRO A 47 15.51 12.52 -7.25
N VAL A 48 15.80 11.54 -6.38
CA VAL A 48 14.85 10.86 -5.50
C VAL A 48 14.97 11.45 -4.10
N CYS A 49 13.91 12.05 -3.60
CA CYS A 49 13.83 12.55 -2.23
C CYS A 49 12.36 12.80 -1.85
N SER A 50 11.72 11.87 -1.14
CA SER A 50 10.35 12.07 -0.66
C SER A 50 10.13 11.38 0.69
N TYR A 51 9.61 12.13 1.67
CA TYR A 51 9.43 11.67 3.06
C TYR A 51 7.96 11.54 3.47
N ASN A 52 7.05 12.18 2.76
CA ASN A 52 5.63 12.26 3.11
C ASN A 52 4.79 12.48 1.85
N GLU A 53 3.47 12.58 2.01
CA GLU A 53 2.54 12.65 0.88
C GLU A 53 2.15 14.08 0.48
N TRP A 54 2.69 15.14 1.10
CA TRP A 54 2.17 16.51 0.97
C TRP A 54 3.22 17.61 0.78
N ASP A 55 4.50 17.38 1.01
CA ASP A 55 5.52 18.38 0.70
C ASP A 55 5.49 18.77 -0.79
N PRO A 56 5.89 20.00 -1.18
CA PRO A 56 5.80 20.46 -2.56
C PRO A 56 6.38 19.49 -3.58
N LEU A 57 5.54 18.96 -4.46
CA LEU A 57 5.87 17.96 -5.48
C LEU A 57 6.72 18.56 -6.60
N GLU A 58 7.83 17.89 -6.93
CA GLU A 58 8.75 18.33 -7.98
C GLU A 58 8.90 17.31 -9.11
N GLU A 59 8.85 16.01 -8.79
CA GLU A 59 8.96 14.94 -9.79
C GLU A 59 8.08 13.75 -9.42
N VAL A 60 7.41 13.18 -10.44
CA VAL A 60 6.44 12.09 -10.27
C VAL A 60 6.50 11.11 -11.45
N ILE A 61 6.32 9.82 -11.17
CA ILE A 61 6.01 8.82 -12.19
C ILE A 61 4.49 8.72 -12.32
N VAL A 62 3.96 8.84 -13.54
CA VAL A 62 2.54 8.60 -13.84
C VAL A 62 2.40 7.32 -14.68
N GLY A 63 1.45 6.46 -14.33
CA GLY A 63 1.25 5.16 -14.96
C GLY A 63 0.82 5.18 -16.43
N ARG A 64 0.59 3.97 -16.97
CA ARG A 64 0.13 3.71 -18.35
C ARG A 64 -1.03 2.73 -18.38
N ALA A 65 -2.04 3.05 -19.19
CA ALA A 65 -3.20 2.18 -19.45
C ALA A 65 -2.98 1.25 -20.66
N GLU A 66 -1.98 1.55 -21.49
CA GLU A 66 -1.66 0.85 -22.73
C GLU A 66 -1.44 -0.65 -22.48
N ASN A 67 -2.07 -1.46 -23.33
CA ASN A 67 -2.01 -2.93 -23.32
C ASN A 67 -2.44 -3.58 -22.00
N ALA A 68 -3.18 -2.88 -21.14
CA ALA A 68 -3.67 -3.46 -19.89
C ALA A 68 -4.47 -4.74 -20.16
N CYS A 69 -4.13 -5.80 -19.43
CA CYS A 69 -4.74 -7.12 -19.51
C CYS A 69 -5.53 -7.44 -18.25
N VAL A 70 -6.67 -8.07 -18.43
CA VAL A 70 -7.47 -8.66 -17.36
C VAL A 70 -6.65 -9.82 -16.78
N PRO A 71 -6.30 -9.81 -15.48
CA PRO A 71 -5.53 -10.90 -14.90
C PRO A 71 -6.35 -12.21 -14.96
N PRO A 72 -5.69 -13.38 -15.11
CA PRO A 72 -6.35 -14.68 -14.95
C PRO A 72 -7.10 -14.75 -13.61
N PHE A 73 -8.28 -15.37 -13.58
CA PHE A 73 -9.12 -15.39 -12.39
C PHE A 73 -8.68 -16.43 -11.34
N SER A 74 -7.55 -16.15 -10.71
CA SER A 74 -6.97 -16.91 -9.60
C SER A 74 -7.56 -16.51 -8.24
N VAL A 75 -7.20 -17.24 -7.18
CA VAL A 75 -7.78 -17.09 -5.84
C VAL A 75 -7.52 -15.70 -5.24
N GLU A 76 -6.32 -15.15 -5.46
CA GLU A 76 -5.93 -13.81 -5.03
C GLU A 76 -6.66 -12.72 -5.81
N VAL A 77 -6.93 -12.91 -7.11
CA VAL A 77 -7.75 -11.97 -7.88
C VAL A 77 -9.19 -11.98 -7.39
N LYS A 78 -9.75 -13.16 -7.12
CA LYS A 78 -11.10 -13.33 -6.58
C LYS A 78 -11.26 -12.67 -5.21
N ALA A 79 -10.31 -12.88 -4.29
CA ALA A 79 -10.34 -12.32 -2.94
C ALA A 79 -10.34 -10.78 -2.92
N ASN A 80 -9.84 -10.17 -3.99
CA ASN A 80 -9.59 -8.75 -4.08
C ASN A 80 -10.55 -7.99 -5.02
N THR A 81 -11.52 -8.67 -5.63
CA THR A 81 -12.49 -8.08 -6.56
C THR A 81 -13.92 -8.31 -6.09
N TYR A 82 -14.84 -7.43 -6.48
CA TYR A 82 -16.25 -7.56 -6.14
C TYR A 82 -16.91 -8.69 -6.94
N GLU A 83 -17.85 -9.40 -6.32
CA GLU A 83 -18.57 -10.54 -6.89
C GLU A 83 -19.25 -10.23 -8.22
N LYS A 84 -19.72 -8.99 -8.39
CA LYS A 84 -20.34 -8.51 -9.63
C LYS A 84 -19.40 -8.55 -10.85
N TYR A 85 -18.08 -8.58 -10.63
CA TYR A 85 -17.08 -8.65 -11.69
C TYR A 85 -16.41 -10.03 -11.82
N TRP A 86 -16.69 -10.99 -10.95
CA TRP A 86 -16.07 -12.32 -11.04
C TRP A 86 -16.32 -12.99 -12.40
N GLY A 87 -17.54 -12.88 -12.93
CA GLY A 87 -17.86 -13.38 -14.28
C GLY A 87 -17.08 -12.68 -15.40
N PHE A 88 -16.71 -11.41 -15.22
CA PHE A 88 -15.84 -10.69 -16.16
C PHE A 88 -14.43 -11.28 -16.15
N TYR A 89 -13.81 -11.45 -14.99
CA TYR A 89 -12.48 -12.04 -14.89
C TYR A 89 -12.43 -13.48 -15.38
N GLN A 90 -13.46 -14.28 -15.07
CA GLN A 90 -13.58 -15.66 -15.58
C GLN A 90 -13.62 -15.72 -17.10
N LYS A 91 -14.33 -14.78 -17.74
CA LYS A 91 -14.52 -14.75 -19.18
C LYS A 91 -13.32 -14.16 -19.93
N PHE A 92 -12.69 -13.12 -19.37
CA PHE A 92 -11.70 -12.31 -20.08
C PHE A 92 -10.28 -12.43 -19.52
N GLY A 93 -10.03 -13.24 -18.48
CA GLY A 93 -8.70 -13.43 -17.91
C GLY A 93 -7.66 -13.83 -18.96
N GLY A 94 -6.55 -13.10 -19.01
CA GLY A 94 -5.49 -13.22 -20.02
C GLY A 94 -5.72 -12.42 -21.30
N GLN A 95 -6.87 -11.76 -21.47
CA GLN A 95 -7.18 -10.88 -22.60
C GLN A 95 -7.06 -9.40 -22.19
N ASN A 96 -6.99 -8.52 -23.17
CA ASN A 96 -6.95 -7.08 -22.95
C ASN A 96 -8.26 -6.57 -22.31
N PHE A 97 -8.16 -5.53 -21.48
CA PHE A 97 -9.34 -4.76 -21.08
C PHE A 97 -10.04 -4.16 -22.32
N PRO A 98 -11.35 -3.83 -22.24
CA PRO A 98 -12.10 -3.32 -23.39
C PRO A 98 -11.41 -2.10 -24.04
N GLU A 99 -11.03 -2.24 -25.31
CA GLU A 99 -10.19 -1.27 -26.03
C GLU A 99 -10.78 0.15 -26.02
N GLY A 100 -12.09 0.27 -26.27
CA GLY A 100 -12.78 1.57 -26.24
C GLY A 100 -12.77 2.23 -24.86
N HIS A 101 -12.65 1.46 -23.78
CA HIS A 101 -12.52 1.96 -22.42
C HIS A 101 -11.09 2.41 -22.15
N VAL A 102 -10.11 1.56 -22.49
CA VAL A 102 -8.67 1.84 -22.33
C VAL A 102 -8.26 3.09 -23.12
N LYS A 103 -8.77 3.27 -24.34
CA LYS A 103 -8.49 4.48 -25.14
C LYS A 103 -8.89 5.78 -24.44
N LYS A 104 -10.01 5.77 -23.70
CA LYS A 104 -10.46 6.93 -22.92
C LYS A 104 -9.58 7.14 -21.69
N ALA A 105 -9.23 6.06 -20.98
CA ALA A 105 -8.28 6.12 -19.86
C ALA A 105 -6.92 6.69 -20.29
N ILE A 106 -6.39 6.30 -21.45
CA ILE A 106 -5.15 6.87 -22.01
C ILE A 106 -5.31 8.39 -22.18
N ALA A 107 -6.39 8.86 -22.81
CA ALA A 107 -6.60 10.29 -23.03
C ALA A 107 -6.71 11.07 -21.72
N GLU A 108 -7.42 10.53 -20.72
CA GLU A 108 -7.55 11.13 -19.38
C GLU A 108 -6.20 11.25 -18.68
N ILE A 109 -5.36 10.22 -18.75
CA ILE A 109 -4.04 10.20 -18.08
C ILE A 109 -3.02 11.07 -18.80
N GLU A 110 -3.08 11.19 -20.13
CA GLU A 110 -2.27 12.18 -20.85
C GLU A 110 -2.65 13.61 -20.44
N GLU A 111 -3.94 13.91 -20.24
CA GLU A 111 -4.35 15.22 -19.75
C GLU A 111 -3.92 15.47 -18.30
N MET A 112 -4.03 14.47 -17.43
CA MET A 112 -3.45 14.54 -16.08
C MET A 112 -1.94 14.86 -16.12
N CYS A 113 -1.19 14.24 -17.04
CA CYS A 113 0.24 14.54 -17.23
C CYS A 113 0.48 15.98 -17.71
N ASN A 114 -0.37 16.51 -18.60
CA ASN A 114 -0.26 17.89 -19.07
C ASN A 114 -0.48 18.89 -17.93
N ILE A 115 -1.51 18.65 -17.11
CA ILE A 115 -1.82 19.48 -15.95
C ILE A 115 -0.68 19.44 -14.92
N LEU A 116 -0.13 18.26 -14.60
CA LEU A 116 1.04 18.15 -13.71
C LEU A 116 2.24 18.97 -14.21
N LYS A 117 2.52 18.95 -15.52
CA LYS A 117 3.60 19.76 -16.11
C LYS A 117 3.30 21.26 -16.02
N GLN A 118 2.06 21.68 -16.20
CA GLN A 118 1.63 23.08 -16.03
C GLN A 118 1.76 23.54 -14.57
N GLU A 119 1.55 22.64 -13.61
CA GLU A 119 1.78 22.87 -12.19
C GLU A 119 3.27 22.85 -11.79
N GLY A 120 4.18 22.69 -12.76
CA GLY A 120 5.64 22.73 -12.55
C GLY A 120 6.27 21.39 -12.16
N VAL A 121 5.53 20.28 -12.24
CA VAL A 121 6.01 18.95 -11.86
C VAL A 121 6.67 18.26 -13.06
N ILE A 122 7.84 17.66 -12.83
CA ILE A 122 8.50 16.78 -13.81
C ILE A 122 7.76 15.45 -13.85
N VAL A 123 7.28 15.05 -15.04
CA VAL A 123 6.52 13.81 -15.23
C VAL A 123 7.35 12.77 -15.97
N LYS A 124 7.56 11.61 -15.34
CA LYS A 124 8.14 10.40 -15.94
C LYS A 124 7.05 9.37 -16.19
N ARG A 125 7.24 8.49 -17.18
CA ARG A 125 6.27 7.46 -17.57
C ARG A 125 6.97 6.11 -17.73
N PRO A 126 6.36 5.00 -17.28
CA PRO A 126 6.91 3.66 -17.49
C PRO A 126 7.03 3.35 -18.99
N ASP A 127 7.86 2.38 -19.33
CA ASP A 127 8.00 1.92 -20.71
C ASP A 127 6.74 1.16 -21.16
N PRO A 128 6.29 1.31 -22.42
CA PRO A 128 5.21 0.48 -22.96
C PRO A 128 5.62 -0.99 -22.96
N ILE A 129 4.77 -1.86 -22.42
CA ILE A 129 4.96 -3.32 -22.37
C ILE A 129 3.71 -3.98 -22.94
N ASP A 130 3.89 -5.11 -23.62
CA ASP A 130 2.79 -6.03 -23.92
C ASP A 130 2.54 -6.94 -22.72
N TRP A 131 1.44 -6.71 -22.02
CA TRP A 131 1.07 -7.46 -20.81
C TRP A 131 0.35 -8.78 -21.13
N SER A 132 0.02 -9.04 -22.39
CA SER A 132 -0.60 -10.31 -22.82
C SER A 132 0.42 -11.45 -22.90
N VAL A 133 1.72 -11.13 -22.90
CA VAL A 133 2.81 -12.11 -22.94
C VAL A 133 2.69 -13.06 -21.74
N LYS A 134 2.51 -14.34 -22.04
CA LYS A 134 2.52 -15.42 -21.06
C LYS A 134 3.96 -15.68 -20.60
N TYR A 135 4.15 -15.82 -19.31
CA TYR A 135 5.43 -16.19 -18.71
C TYR A 135 5.25 -17.35 -17.73
N LYS A 136 6.34 -18.06 -17.50
CA LYS A 136 6.40 -19.23 -16.64
C LYS A 136 7.61 -19.12 -15.71
N THR A 137 7.35 -19.22 -14.41
CA THR A 137 8.38 -19.48 -13.39
C THR A 137 8.43 -21.00 -13.10
N PRO A 138 9.36 -21.49 -12.29
CA PRO A 138 9.29 -22.87 -11.80
C PRO A 138 7.99 -23.19 -11.03
N ASP A 139 7.37 -22.18 -10.41
CA ASP A 139 6.25 -22.34 -9.46
C ASP A 139 4.87 -22.08 -10.08
N PHE A 140 4.77 -21.25 -11.13
CA PHE A 140 3.50 -20.93 -11.78
C PHE A 140 3.64 -20.42 -13.22
N GLU A 141 2.50 -20.28 -13.91
CA GLU A 141 2.39 -19.65 -15.21
C GLU A 141 1.27 -18.60 -15.19
N SER A 142 1.48 -17.44 -15.83
CA SER A 142 0.49 -16.35 -15.89
C SER A 142 0.72 -15.46 -17.12
N THR A 143 -0.26 -14.64 -17.47
CA THR A 143 -0.06 -13.41 -18.25
C THR A 143 0.20 -12.23 -17.31
N GLY A 144 0.53 -11.06 -17.87
CA GLY A 144 0.69 -9.81 -17.13
C GLY A 144 -0.64 -9.12 -16.80
N MET A 145 -0.52 -7.93 -16.20
CA MET A 145 -1.63 -7.05 -15.83
C MET A 145 -1.48 -5.68 -16.51
N TYR A 146 -0.71 -4.75 -15.93
CA TYR A 146 -0.44 -3.42 -16.51
C TYR A 146 0.70 -2.70 -15.77
N ALA A 147 1.00 -1.46 -16.16
CA ALA A 147 1.80 -0.49 -15.40
C ALA A 147 1.02 0.83 -15.13
N ALA A 148 -0.28 0.70 -14.85
CA ALA A 148 -1.18 1.82 -14.55
C ALA A 148 -0.95 2.42 -13.16
N MET A 149 -0.54 1.61 -12.18
CA MET A 149 -0.48 2.03 -10.77
C MET A 149 0.97 1.97 -10.22
N PRO A 150 1.82 2.97 -10.50
CA PRO A 150 3.16 3.04 -9.94
C PRO A 150 3.19 2.92 -8.40
N ARG A 151 2.16 3.41 -7.71
CA ARG A 151 2.04 3.36 -6.24
C ARG A 151 2.05 1.95 -5.68
N ASP A 152 1.52 1.00 -6.44
CA ASP A 152 1.36 -0.37 -5.97
C ASP A 152 2.71 -1.09 -5.90
N ILE A 153 3.66 -0.71 -6.76
CA ILE A 153 4.96 -1.39 -6.91
C ILE A 153 6.14 -0.56 -6.45
N LEU A 154 6.04 0.77 -6.39
CA LEU A 154 7.14 1.66 -6.00
C LEU A 154 6.79 2.46 -4.76
N LEU A 155 7.66 2.40 -3.76
CA LEU A 155 7.64 3.28 -2.59
C LEU A 155 8.95 4.07 -2.52
N VAL A 156 8.85 5.39 -2.32
CA VAL A 156 10.01 6.25 -2.08
C VAL A 156 10.09 6.59 -0.58
N VAL A 157 11.23 6.34 0.04
CA VAL A 157 11.49 6.65 1.46
C VAL A 157 12.81 7.39 1.56
N GLY A 158 12.73 8.72 1.73
CA GLY A 158 13.90 9.59 1.62
C GLY A 158 14.49 9.52 0.22
N ASN A 159 15.79 9.23 0.12
CA ASN A 159 16.50 9.11 -1.15
C ASN A 159 16.55 7.67 -1.70
N GLU A 160 15.68 6.79 -1.20
CA GLU A 160 15.58 5.39 -1.59
C GLU A 160 14.28 5.09 -2.32
N ILE A 161 14.40 4.45 -3.50
CA ILE A 161 13.27 3.86 -4.22
C ILE A 161 13.26 2.34 -3.99
N ILE A 162 12.12 1.82 -3.52
CA ILE A 162 11.92 0.41 -3.15
C ILE A 162 10.92 -0.21 -4.12
N GLU A 163 11.34 -1.27 -4.83
CA GLU A 163 10.43 -2.14 -5.59
C GLU A 163 9.78 -3.16 -4.65
N ALA A 164 8.45 -3.10 -4.56
CA ALA A 164 7.64 -4.05 -3.80
C ALA A 164 7.66 -5.45 -4.45
N PRO A 165 7.53 -6.51 -3.63
CA PRO A 165 7.55 -7.88 -4.13
C PRO A 165 6.30 -8.25 -4.93
N MET A 166 5.18 -7.55 -4.66
CA MET A 166 3.83 -7.88 -5.11
C MET A 166 3.31 -9.19 -4.51
N ALA A 167 2.00 -9.45 -4.60
CA ALA A 167 1.40 -10.73 -4.19
C ALA A 167 0.54 -11.40 -5.26
N TRP A 168 0.35 -10.76 -6.41
CA TRP A 168 -0.40 -11.32 -7.53
C TRP A 168 0.55 -11.93 -8.55
N ARG A 169 0.26 -13.17 -8.96
CA ARG A 169 1.04 -13.86 -10.00
C ARG A 169 1.12 -13.03 -11.27
N ALA A 170 0.02 -12.41 -11.69
CA ALA A 170 -0.06 -11.54 -12.86
C ALA A 170 0.80 -10.27 -12.80
N ARG A 171 1.25 -9.87 -11.61
CA ARG A 171 2.08 -8.67 -11.36
C ARG A 171 3.55 -9.00 -11.12
N PHE A 172 3.96 -10.26 -11.26
CA PHE A 172 5.32 -10.69 -10.94
C PHE A 172 6.39 -9.89 -11.69
N PHE A 173 6.21 -9.66 -13.00
CA PHE A 173 7.17 -8.94 -13.84
C PHE A 173 6.82 -7.45 -14.07
N GLU A 174 5.91 -6.87 -13.29
CA GLU A 174 5.46 -5.47 -13.46
C GLU A 174 6.62 -4.46 -13.34
N TYR A 175 7.61 -4.76 -12.49
CA TYR A 175 8.80 -3.92 -12.29
C TYR A 175 9.55 -3.60 -13.60
N ARG A 176 9.45 -4.47 -14.62
CA ARG A 176 10.16 -4.30 -15.90
C ARG A 176 9.84 -2.96 -16.57
N ALA A 177 8.61 -2.46 -16.42
CA ALA A 177 8.17 -1.21 -17.03
C ALA A 177 8.89 0.02 -16.44
N TYR A 178 9.43 -0.08 -15.22
CA TYR A 178 10.02 1.03 -14.49
C TYR A 178 11.55 1.02 -14.50
N ARG A 179 12.18 -0.09 -14.92
CA ARG A 179 13.64 -0.27 -14.80
C ARG A 179 14.47 0.76 -15.57
N ARG A 180 13.99 1.33 -16.68
CA ARG A 180 14.72 2.42 -17.35
C ARG A 180 14.80 3.65 -16.44
N ILE A 181 13.67 4.10 -15.89
CA ILE A 181 13.60 5.25 -14.99
C ILE A 181 14.42 5.01 -13.72
N ILE A 182 14.28 3.83 -13.10
CA ILE A 182 14.98 3.53 -11.85
C ILE A 182 16.51 3.50 -12.05
N LYS A 183 17.00 2.97 -13.18
CA LYS A 183 18.42 3.03 -13.53
C LYS A 183 18.91 4.46 -13.75
N GLU A 184 18.10 5.32 -14.36
CA GLU A 184 18.42 6.76 -14.49
C GLU A 184 18.62 7.38 -13.09
N TYR A 185 17.71 7.13 -12.14
CA TYR A 185 17.83 7.63 -10.78
C TYR A 185 19.02 7.07 -10.01
N PHE A 186 19.28 5.77 -10.13
CA PHE A 186 20.42 5.11 -9.52
C PHE A 186 21.75 5.71 -10.00
N ASN A 187 21.88 5.96 -11.31
CA ASN A 187 23.06 6.60 -11.88
C ASN A 187 23.25 8.05 -11.39
N CYS A 188 22.18 8.69 -10.91
CA CYS A 188 22.20 10.02 -10.30
C CYS A 188 22.27 9.99 -8.76
N GLY A 189 22.62 8.84 -8.16
CA GLY A 189 22.91 8.72 -6.73
C GLY A 189 21.74 8.31 -5.83
N ALA A 190 20.57 7.98 -6.39
CA ALA A 190 19.47 7.42 -5.60
C ALA A 190 19.81 6.01 -5.10
N LYS A 191 19.39 5.68 -3.87
CA LYS A 191 19.42 4.30 -3.40
C LYS A 191 18.31 3.53 -4.11
N TRP A 192 18.62 2.33 -4.60
CA TRP A 192 17.66 1.46 -5.25
C TRP A 192 17.64 0.10 -4.55
N THR A 193 16.47 -0.27 -4.05
CA THR A 193 16.24 -1.52 -3.34
C THR A 193 15.13 -2.31 -4.02
N THR A 194 15.28 -3.64 -4.04
CA THR A 194 14.20 -4.57 -4.41
C THR A 194 13.94 -5.48 -3.22
N ALA A 195 12.71 -5.48 -2.72
CA ALA A 195 12.31 -6.44 -1.70
C ALA A 195 12.45 -7.89 -2.24
N PRO A 196 12.65 -8.89 -1.36
CA PRO A 196 12.77 -10.29 -1.79
C PRO A 196 11.58 -10.70 -2.63
N LYS A 197 11.82 -11.09 -3.89
CA LYS A 197 10.76 -11.50 -4.79
C LYS A 197 10.20 -12.85 -4.34
N PRO A 198 8.92 -12.97 -3.99
CA PRO A 198 8.31 -14.23 -3.56
C PRO A 198 8.34 -15.23 -4.70
N THR A 199 8.39 -16.52 -4.40
CA THR A 199 8.18 -17.56 -5.42
C THR A 199 6.75 -17.52 -5.94
N MET A 200 5.80 -17.06 -5.11
CA MET A 200 4.36 -17.11 -5.38
C MET A 200 3.89 -18.54 -5.67
N ALA A 201 4.52 -19.52 -5.03
CA ALA A 201 4.09 -20.90 -5.03
C ALA A 201 2.70 -21.05 -4.39
N ASP A 202 2.11 -22.24 -4.47
CA ASP A 202 0.74 -22.44 -4.00
C ASP A 202 0.61 -22.21 -2.48
N GLU A 203 1.68 -22.44 -1.73
CA GLU A 203 1.79 -22.23 -0.28
C GLU A 203 1.61 -20.78 0.15
N LEU A 204 1.86 -19.80 -0.73
CA LEU A 204 1.58 -18.40 -0.45
C LEU A 204 0.07 -18.12 -0.36
N TYR A 205 -0.77 -18.99 -0.93
CA TYR A 205 -2.20 -18.75 -1.07
C TYR A 205 -3.04 -19.81 -0.35
N ASP A 206 -4.00 -19.38 0.46
CA ASP A 206 -5.11 -20.24 0.89
C ASP A 206 -6.01 -20.55 -0.31
N LYS A 207 -5.78 -21.71 -0.93
CA LYS A 207 -6.54 -22.15 -2.13
C LYS A 207 -8.02 -22.39 -1.84
N ASP A 208 -8.36 -22.68 -0.58
CA ASP A 208 -9.71 -22.94 -0.12
C ASP A 208 -10.32 -21.71 0.58
N TYR A 209 -9.73 -20.51 0.38
CA TYR A 209 -10.19 -19.27 1.01
C TYR A 209 -11.71 -19.07 0.81
N PRO A 210 -12.52 -19.13 1.89
CA PRO A 210 -13.95 -19.38 1.78
C PRO A 210 -14.77 -18.11 1.48
N ILE A 211 -14.41 -17.41 0.41
CA ILE A 211 -15.09 -16.19 -0.07
C ILE A 211 -16.18 -16.53 -1.10
N ARG A 212 -17.42 -16.17 -0.79
CA ARG A 212 -18.56 -16.20 -1.73
C ARG A 212 -19.15 -14.82 -2.00
N SER A 213 -18.91 -13.86 -1.12
CA SER A 213 -19.25 -12.44 -1.27
C SER A 213 -18.20 -11.55 -0.61
N VAL A 214 -18.28 -10.24 -0.86
CA VAL A 214 -17.45 -9.27 -0.13
C VAL A 214 -17.73 -9.26 1.38
N GLU A 215 -18.95 -9.57 1.81
CA GLU A 215 -19.31 -9.68 3.22
C GLU A 215 -18.53 -10.83 3.91
N ASP A 216 -18.41 -11.99 3.26
CA ASP A 216 -17.60 -13.10 3.78
C ASP A 216 -16.15 -12.68 3.98
N ARG A 217 -15.58 -11.95 3.00
CA ARG A 217 -14.22 -11.44 3.09
C ARG A 217 -14.03 -10.52 4.28
N HIS A 218 -14.97 -9.62 4.56
CA HIS A 218 -14.87 -8.73 5.73
C HIS A 218 -14.92 -9.52 7.04
N LYS A 219 -15.79 -10.54 7.14
CA LYS A 219 -15.83 -11.45 8.30
C LYS A 219 -14.52 -12.22 8.47
N LEU A 220 -13.92 -12.69 7.38
CA LEU A 220 -12.64 -13.40 7.40
C LEU A 220 -11.49 -12.46 7.82
N ALA A 221 -11.42 -11.25 7.25
CA ALA A 221 -10.41 -10.26 7.61
C ALA A 221 -10.49 -9.88 9.10
N ALA A 222 -11.70 -9.73 9.67
CA ALA A 222 -11.90 -9.50 11.10
C ALA A 222 -11.43 -10.67 11.99
N GLN A 223 -11.35 -11.89 11.44
CA GLN A 223 -10.78 -13.08 12.10
C GLN A 223 -9.27 -13.21 11.87
N GLY A 224 -8.63 -12.26 11.19
CA GLY A 224 -7.21 -12.36 10.79
C GLY A 224 -6.96 -13.36 9.66
N LYS A 225 -7.99 -13.76 8.91
CA LYS A 225 -7.88 -14.69 7.78
C LYS A 225 -7.92 -13.95 6.46
N PHE A 226 -6.98 -14.27 5.60
CA PHE A 226 -6.81 -13.65 4.29
C PHE A 226 -6.30 -14.69 3.31
N VAL A 227 -6.37 -14.38 2.01
CA VAL A 227 -5.95 -15.28 0.95
C VAL A 227 -4.45 -15.53 0.98
N THR A 228 -3.63 -14.57 1.42
CA THR A 228 -2.18 -14.75 1.58
C THR A 228 -1.83 -15.31 2.95
N THR A 229 -0.98 -16.33 2.93
CA THR A 229 -0.38 -16.95 4.13
C THR A 229 0.88 -16.17 4.56
N GLU A 230 1.54 -16.66 5.61
CA GLU A 230 2.87 -16.20 6.06
C GLU A 230 3.97 -17.18 5.59
N PHE A 231 3.84 -17.72 4.38
CA PHE A 231 4.87 -18.62 3.81
C PHE A 231 6.16 -17.88 3.46
N GLU A 232 6.05 -16.69 2.87
CA GLU A 232 7.17 -15.83 2.49
C GLU A 232 6.73 -14.35 2.47
N PRO A 233 7.65 -13.37 2.49
CA PRO A 233 7.28 -11.95 2.45
C PRO A 233 6.57 -11.56 1.15
N CYS A 234 5.37 -10.99 1.26
CA CYS A 234 4.68 -10.35 0.15
C CYS A 234 3.98 -9.06 0.60
N PHE A 235 3.98 -8.05 -0.26
CA PHE A 235 3.29 -6.77 -0.07
C PHE A 235 3.18 -5.99 -1.36
N ASP A 236 2.16 -5.14 -1.42
CA ASP A 236 2.07 -4.03 -2.38
C ASP A 236 2.47 -2.73 -1.64
N ALA A 237 3.23 -1.86 -2.29
CA ALA A 237 3.68 -0.60 -1.72
C ALA A 237 2.51 0.33 -1.32
N ALA A 238 1.36 0.23 -2.00
CA ALA A 238 0.17 1.03 -1.73
C ALA A 238 -0.58 0.66 -0.43
N ASP A 239 -0.18 -0.41 0.27
CA ASP A 239 -0.63 -0.63 1.65
C ASP A 239 0.12 0.23 2.68
N PHE A 240 1.20 0.89 2.28
CA PHE A 240 2.00 1.80 3.10
C PHE A 240 1.67 3.25 2.75
N ILE A 241 1.58 4.11 3.77
CA ILE A 241 1.44 5.56 3.60
C ILE A 241 2.38 6.31 4.55
N ARG A 242 3.04 7.37 4.07
CA ARG A 242 4.17 7.99 4.76
C ARG A 242 3.79 9.29 5.44
N ALA A 243 4.35 9.50 6.63
CA ALA A 243 4.29 10.74 7.39
C ALA A 243 5.65 11.02 8.03
N GLY A 244 6.67 11.26 7.20
CA GLY A 244 8.02 11.53 7.66
C GLY A 244 8.67 10.29 8.28
N ARG A 245 8.99 10.36 9.57
CA ARG A 245 9.58 9.22 10.33
C ARG A 245 8.61 8.06 10.54
N ASP A 246 7.30 8.30 10.41
CA ASP A 246 6.27 7.29 10.65
C ASP A 246 5.65 6.84 9.34
N ILE A 247 5.60 5.53 9.14
CA ILE A 247 4.98 4.89 7.99
C ILE A 247 3.87 3.99 8.52
N PHE A 248 2.65 4.19 8.05
CA PHE A 248 1.50 3.40 8.46
C PHE A 248 1.21 2.35 7.42
N VAL A 249 0.91 1.13 7.86
CA VAL A 249 0.61 0.00 6.99
C VAL A 249 -0.59 -0.79 7.51
N GLN A 250 -1.36 -1.40 6.62
CA GLN A 250 -2.33 -2.42 6.98
C GLN A 250 -1.89 -3.81 6.53
N ARG A 251 -2.22 -4.83 7.32
CA ARG A 251 -2.25 -6.20 6.83
C ARG A 251 -3.47 -6.34 5.93
N SER A 252 -3.26 -6.61 4.64
CA SER A 252 -4.29 -6.71 3.61
C SER A 252 -4.28 -8.09 2.94
N GLN A 253 -5.11 -8.34 1.93
CA GLN A 253 -5.05 -9.59 1.15
C GLN A 253 -3.72 -9.76 0.39
N VAL A 254 -2.97 -8.68 0.14
CA VAL A 254 -1.69 -8.70 -0.61
C VAL A 254 -0.47 -8.38 0.24
N THR A 255 -0.67 -7.84 1.44
CA THR A 255 0.41 -7.47 2.37
C THR A 255 0.32 -8.28 3.65
N ASN A 256 1.26 -9.19 3.85
CA ASN A 256 1.32 -10.08 5.01
C ASN A 256 2.27 -9.57 6.09
N TYR A 257 2.26 -10.19 7.28
CA TYR A 257 3.09 -9.72 8.39
C TYR A 257 4.59 -9.91 8.13
N MET A 258 4.99 -10.95 7.40
CA MET A 258 6.38 -11.12 6.96
C MET A 258 6.87 -9.97 6.06
N GLY A 259 6.02 -9.47 5.15
CA GLY A 259 6.30 -8.31 4.29
C GLY A 259 6.42 -7.02 5.08
N ILE A 260 5.48 -6.79 6.02
CA ILE A 260 5.51 -5.65 6.95
C ILE A 260 6.79 -5.69 7.79
N GLU A 261 7.14 -6.86 8.33
CA GLU A 261 8.34 -7.06 9.14
C GLU A 261 9.62 -6.81 8.35
N TRP A 262 9.67 -7.22 7.08
CA TRP A 262 10.79 -6.92 6.19
C TRP A 262 10.98 -5.41 6.04
N MET A 263 9.91 -4.66 5.76
CA MET A 263 9.94 -3.20 5.67
C MET A 263 10.40 -2.54 6.98
N ARG A 264 9.84 -2.99 8.12
CA ARG A 264 10.19 -2.47 9.45
C ARG A 264 11.67 -2.67 9.76
N ARG A 265 12.23 -3.85 9.46
CA ARG A 265 13.64 -4.15 9.71
C ARG A 265 14.57 -3.42 8.75
N HIS A 266 14.16 -3.27 7.49
CA HIS A 266 14.93 -2.60 6.44
C HIS A 266 15.09 -1.10 6.70
N LEU A 267 14.04 -0.44 7.18
CA LEU A 267 14.02 1.02 7.37
C LEU A 267 14.44 1.49 8.78
N ALA A 268 14.62 0.56 9.74
CA ALA A 268 15.08 0.90 11.08
C ALA A 268 16.57 1.32 11.07
N PRO A 269 16.99 2.22 11.99
CA PRO A 269 16.20 2.87 13.04
C PRO A 269 15.54 4.19 12.61
N ASP A 270 15.81 4.68 11.41
CA ASP A 270 15.44 6.05 10.99
C ASP A 270 13.92 6.24 10.83
N TYR A 271 13.23 5.17 10.42
CA TYR A 271 11.78 5.14 10.23
C TYR A 271 11.10 4.09 11.12
N ARG A 272 9.85 4.36 11.47
CA ARG A 272 8.97 3.52 12.30
C ARG A 272 7.81 3.05 11.44
N VAL A 273 7.64 1.73 11.31
CA VAL A 273 6.52 1.13 10.59
C VAL A 273 5.44 0.71 11.58
N HIS A 274 4.25 1.30 11.48
CA HIS A 274 3.12 1.10 12.38
C HIS A 274 2.00 0.34 11.68
N VAL A 275 1.61 -0.79 12.25
CA VAL A 275 0.45 -1.55 11.74
C VAL A 275 -0.84 -0.93 12.28
N ILE A 276 -1.71 -0.49 11.37
CA ILE A 276 -3.08 -0.05 11.66
C ILE A 276 -4.09 -0.93 10.94
N SER A 277 -5.34 -0.89 11.39
CA SER A 277 -6.39 -1.80 10.94
C SER A 277 -7.74 -1.09 10.92
N PHE A 278 -8.62 -1.57 10.06
CA PHE A 278 -9.90 -0.91 9.78
C PHE A 278 -11.04 -1.93 9.84
N LYS A 279 -12.23 -1.46 10.21
CA LYS A 279 -13.46 -2.22 9.97
C LYS A 279 -13.70 -2.30 8.45
N ASP A 280 -14.18 -3.46 7.97
CA ASP A 280 -14.54 -3.69 6.56
C ASP A 280 -13.46 -3.18 5.57
N PRO A 281 -12.19 -3.59 5.76
CA PRO A 281 -11.06 -2.97 5.07
C PRO A 281 -11.16 -3.17 3.55
N ASN A 282 -10.57 -2.26 2.79
CA ASN A 282 -10.30 -2.52 1.38
C ASN A 282 -9.45 -3.81 1.29
N PRO A 283 -9.74 -4.74 0.37
CA PRO A 283 -8.96 -5.97 0.25
C PRO A 283 -7.47 -5.71 0.01
N MET A 284 -7.11 -4.59 -0.62
CA MET A 284 -5.73 -4.15 -0.79
C MET A 284 -5.68 -2.62 -0.75
N HIS A 285 -4.52 -2.08 -0.40
CA HIS A 285 -4.18 -0.66 -0.48
C HIS A 285 -4.91 0.23 0.54
N ILE A 286 -4.14 1.14 1.15
CA ILE A 286 -4.59 1.94 2.30
C ILE A 286 -5.07 3.34 1.88
N ASP A 287 -4.64 3.83 0.73
CA ASP A 287 -4.78 5.20 0.25
C ASP A 287 -6.21 5.61 -0.20
N ALA A 288 -7.14 4.67 -0.30
CA ALA A 288 -8.59 4.93 -0.42
C ALA A 288 -9.37 4.63 0.88
N THR A 289 -8.65 4.49 1.98
CA THR A 289 -9.17 4.20 3.33
C THR A 289 -8.67 5.23 4.34
N PHE A 290 -7.37 5.52 4.32
CA PHE A 290 -6.68 6.42 5.22
C PHE A 290 -5.61 7.19 4.43
N ASN A 291 -5.98 8.34 3.87
CA ASN A 291 -5.11 9.14 3.00
C ASN A 291 -4.60 10.37 3.78
N ILE A 292 -3.31 10.40 4.08
CA ILE A 292 -2.67 11.48 4.84
C ILE A 292 -2.33 12.60 3.87
N ILE A 293 -2.89 13.80 4.10
CA ILE A 293 -2.89 14.90 3.12
C ILE A 293 -2.16 16.15 3.61
N GLY A 294 -1.59 16.11 4.81
CA GLY A 294 -0.85 17.22 5.40
C GLY A 294 -0.30 16.88 6.79
N PRO A 295 0.52 17.77 7.38
CA PRO A 295 1.05 17.60 8.73
C PRO A 295 -0.09 17.48 9.75
N GLY A 296 -0.29 16.28 10.30
CA GLY A 296 -1.39 16.02 11.23
C GLY A 296 -2.78 16.10 10.60
N LEU A 297 -2.93 15.91 9.29
CA LEU A 297 -4.24 15.97 8.59
C LEU A 297 -4.46 14.71 7.76
N VAL A 298 -5.55 14.00 8.03
CA VAL A 298 -5.87 12.73 7.35
C VAL A 298 -7.33 12.65 6.91
N LEU A 299 -7.56 12.11 5.72
CA LEU A 299 -8.86 11.66 5.26
C LEU A 299 -9.09 10.22 5.72
N SER A 300 -10.05 10.00 6.60
CA SER A 300 -10.46 8.68 7.06
C SER A 300 -11.80 8.31 6.44
N ASN A 301 -11.81 7.24 5.65
CA ASN A 301 -13.01 6.72 5.01
C ASN A 301 -14.10 6.40 6.06
N PRO A 302 -15.31 6.95 5.94
CA PRO A 302 -16.36 6.77 6.94
C PRO A 302 -16.91 5.34 6.98
N ASP A 303 -16.81 4.57 5.88
CA ASP A 303 -17.25 3.18 5.82
C ASP A 303 -16.21 2.22 6.44
N ARG A 304 -14.97 2.68 6.59
CA ARG A 304 -13.82 1.89 7.03
C ARG A 304 -13.12 2.53 8.22
N PRO A 305 -13.78 2.68 9.37
CA PRO A 305 -13.19 3.33 10.53
C PRO A 305 -11.93 2.61 11.01
N CYS A 306 -10.88 3.39 11.31
CA CYS A 306 -9.62 2.90 11.88
C CYS A 306 -9.81 2.49 13.34
N TYR A 307 -9.39 1.28 13.72
CA TYR A 307 -9.45 0.82 15.10
C TYR A 307 -8.46 1.56 16.01
N GLN A 308 -7.38 2.10 15.44
CA GLN A 308 -6.34 2.85 16.15
C GLN A 308 -6.54 4.38 16.06
N ILE A 309 -7.74 4.86 15.69
CA ILE A 309 -7.96 6.29 15.41
C ILE A 309 -7.61 7.21 16.60
N ASP A 310 -7.75 6.72 17.82
CA ASP A 310 -7.46 7.51 19.02
C ASP A 310 -5.96 7.78 19.21
N LEU A 311 -5.07 6.99 18.59
CA LEU A 311 -3.63 7.31 18.57
C LEU A 311 -3.39 8.62 17.81
N PHE A 312 -4.02 8.78 16.64
CA PHE A 312 -3.91 9.98 15.81
C PHE A 312 -4.52 11.20 16.52
N LYS A 313 -5.69 11.04 17.14
CA LYS A 313 -6.31 12.13 17.92
C LYS A 313 -5.42 12.57 19.10
N LYS A 314 -4.77 11.63 19.78
CA LYS A 314 -3.83 11.93 20.89
C LYS A 314 -2.59 12.67 20.39
N ALA A 315 -2.10 12.34 19.19
CA ALA A 315 -1.04 13.08 18.50
C ALA A 315 -1.51 14.43 17.92
N GLY A 316 -2.76 14.86 18.19
CA GLY A 316 -3.29 16.15 17.73
C GLY A 316 -3.71 16.18 16.25
N TRP A 317 -3.85 15.03 15.60
CA TRP A 317 -4.24 14.99 14.19
C TRP A 317 -5.71 15.35 13.99
N THR A 318 -5.96 16.12 12.94
CA THR A 318 -7.28 16.38 12.40
C THR A 318 -7.70 15.23 11.49
N VAL A 319 -8.74 14.52 11.91
CA VAL A 319 -9.36 13.44 11.13
C VAL A 319 -10.57 13.98 10.39
N ILE A 320 -10.51 13.98 9.06
CA ILE A 320 -11.61 14.42 8.19
C ILE A 320 -12.28 13.20 7.58
N HIS A 321 -13.61 13.17 7.63
CA HIS A 321 -14.41 12.18 6.92
C HIS A 321 -14.89 12.75 5.58
N PRO A 322 -14.41 12.24 4.44
CA PRO A 322 -14.84 12.75 3.14
C PRO A 322 -16.33 12.42 2.89
N PRO A 323 -17.03 13.23 2.07
CA PRO A 323 -18.40 12.96 1.69
C PRO A 323 -18.51 11.72 0.80
N VAL A 324 -19.73 11.19 0.70
CA VAL A 324 -20.02 10.03 -0.15
C VAL A 324 -19.65 10.34 -1.62
N PRO A 325 -19.02 9.40 -2.34
CA PRO A 325 -18.67 9.56 -3.75
C PRO A 325 -19.90 9.73 -4.65
N LEU A 326 -19.74 10.48 -5.73
CA LEU A 326 -20.76 10.81 -6.72
C LEU A 326 -20.66 9.96 -8.01
N ILE A 327 -19.64 9.10 -8.12
CA ILE A 327 -19.53 8.16 -9.24
C ILE A 327 -20.79 7.27 -9.34
N PRO A 328 -21.41 7.15 -10.54
CA PRO A 328 -22.58 6.30 -10.74
C PRO A 328 -22.30 4.83 -10.45
N ASP A 329 -23.28 4.13 -9.86
CA ASP A 329 -23.14 2.70 -9.51
C ASP A 329 -23.05 1.77 -10.73
N ASP A 330 -23.50 2.24 -11.90
CA ASP A 330 -23.42 1.55 -13.19
C ASP A 330 -22.08 1.77 -13.92
N HIS A 331 -21.24 2.71 -13.46
CA HIS A 331 -19.89 2.87 -13.98
C HIS A 331 -19.02 1.67 -13.59
N PRO A 332 -18.30 1.03 -14.55
CA PRO A 332 -17.50 -0.14 -14.23
C PRO A 332 -16.27 0.24 -13.38
N LEU A 333 -16.13 -0.40 -12.23
CA LEU A 333 -14.91 -0.36 -11.41
C LEU A 333 -14.41 -1.78 -11.23
N TRP A 334 -13.69 -2.33 -12.22
CA TRP A 334 -13.27 -3.74 -12.20
C TRP A 334 -12.45 -4.07 -10.95
N MET A 335 -11.70 -3.09 -10.45
CA MET A 335 -10.98 -3.10 -9.18
C MET A 335 -11.31 -1.86 -8.37
N SER A 336 -10.95 -1.88 -7.09
CA SER A 336 -11.25 -0.83 -6.12
C SER A 336 -12.76 -0.58 -5.94
N SER A 337 -13.11 0.54 -5.33
CA SER A 337 -14.48 0.90 -4.92
C SER A 337 -14.77 2.36 -5.29
N LYS A 338 -16.02 2.80 -5.13
CA LYS A 338 -16.39 4.20 -5.35
C LYS A 338 -15.59 5.22 -4.52
N TRP A 339 -14.94 4.78 -3.44
CA TRP A 339 -14.06 5.60 -2.61
C TRP A 339 -12.76 6.05 -3.28
N LEU A 340 -12.55 5.79 -4.57
CA LEU A 340 -11.50 6.45 -5.34
C LEU A 340 -11.62 8.00 -5.32
N SER A 341 -12.78 8.56 -4.97
CA SER A 341 -12.95 10.00 -4.76
C SER A 341 -11.99 10.60 -3.72
N MET A 342 -11.59 9.83 -2.69
CA MET A 342 -10.62 10.25 -1.67
C MET A 342 -9.18 9.78 -1.95
N ASN A 343 -8.95 9.08 -3.07
CA ASN A 343 -7.61 8.67 -3.53
C ASN A 343 -6.90 9.83 -4.25
N VAL A 344 -6.80 10.96 -3.55
CA VAL A 344 -6.27 12.23 -4.06
C VAL A 344 -4.75 12.28 -4.00
N LEU A 345 -4.16 13.13 -4.84
CA LEU A 345 -2.72 13.44 -4.82
C LEU A 345 -2.53 14.89 -4.36
N MET A 346 -1.79 15.10 -3.27
CA MET A 346 -1.38 16.45 -2.87
C MET A 346 -0.18 16.90 -3.73
N LEU A 347 -0.27 18.09 -4.32
CA LEU A 347 0.87 18.74 -4.98
C LEU A 347 1.67 19.58 -3.99
N ASP A 348 1.00 20.12 -2.97
CA ASP A 348 1.57 20.63 -1.74
C ASP A 348 0.47 20.65 -0.67
N GLU A 349 0.73 21.15 0.55
CA GLU A 349 -0.26 21.26 1.63
C GLU A 349 -1.53 22.05 1.27
N LYS A 350 -1.51 22.88 0.22
CA LYS A 350 -2.60 23.79 -0.19
C LYS A 350 -3.10 23.54 -1.61
N ARG A 351 -2.59 22.54 -2.32
CA ARG A 351 -3.04 22.14 -3.66
C ARG A 351 -3.27 20.64 -3.72
N VAL A 352 -4.49 20.25 -4.07
CA VAL A 352 -4.89 18.85 -4.22
C VAL A 352 -5.39 18.59 -5.63
N MET A 353 -4.88 17.54 -6.27
CA MET A 353 -5.45 16.99 -7.48
C MET A 353 -6.61 16.06 -7.12
N VAL A 354 -7.80 16.37 -7.65
CA VAL A 354 -9.06 15.74 -7.27
C VAL A 354 -9.96 15.55 -8.49
N ASP A 355 -10.84 14.54 -8.44
CA ASP A 355 -11.66 14.16 -9.59
C ASP A 355 -12.66 15.28 -9.92
N ALA A 356 -12.69 15.70 -11.19
CA ALA A 356 -13.51 16.81 -11.65
C ALA A 356 -15.02 16.60 -11.45
N ASN A 357 -15.47 15.34 -11.38
CA ASN A 357 -16.87 15.00 -11.18
C ASN A 357 -17.26 14.91 -9.69
N GLU A 358 -16.29 14.75 -8.78
CA GLU A 358 -16.52 14.59 -7.34
C GLU A 358 -16.70 15.95 -6.63
N THR A 359 -17.75 16.68 -7.00
CA THR A 359 -17.98 18.05 -6.53
C THR A 359 -18.20 18.18 -5.01
N SER A 360 -18.64 17.12 -4.34
CA SER A 360 -18.85 17.11 -2.89
C SER A 360 -17.51 17.18 -2.13
N ILE A 361 -16.53 16.36 -2.51
CA ILE A 361 -15.20 16.37 -1.87
C ILE A 361 -14.39 17.60 -2.30
N GLN A 362 -14.58 18.12 -3.52
CA GLN A 362 -14.01 19.41 -3.92
C GLN A 362 -14.42 20.53 -2.96
N LYS A 363 -15.72 20.66 -2.64
CA LYS A 363 -16.22 21.65 -1.68
C LYS A 363 -15.66 21.45 -0.26
N MET A 364 -15.35 20.22 0.12
CA MET A 364 -14.70 19.93 1.39
C MET A 364 -13.28 20.51 1.42
N PHE A 365 -12.47 20.27 0.38
CA PHE A 365 -11.12 20.85 0.27
C PHE A 365 -11.15 22.38 0.21
N GLU A 366 -12.04 22.96 -0.59
CA GLU A 366 -12.21 24.42 -0.68
C GLU A 366 -12.49 25.05 0.70
N LYS A 367 -13.33 24.40 1.53
CA LYS A 367 -13.60 24.84 2.92
C LYS A 367 -12.42 24.68 3.87
N LEU A 368 -11.53 23.73 3.61
CA LEU A 368 -10.27 23.56 4.34
C LEU A 368 -9.18 24.56 3.88
N GLY A 369 -9.49 25.42 2.90
CA GLY A 369 -8.52 26.33 2.30
C GLY A 369 -7.49 25.62 1.43
N ILE A 370 -7.85 24.47 0.86
CA ILE A 370 -7.02 23.70 -0.07
C ILE A 370 -7.58 23.90 -1.48
N SER A 371 -6.73 24.39 -2.38
CA SER A 371 -7.08 24.64 -3.79
C SER A 371 -7.22 23.32 -4.54
N THR A 372 -8.32 23.17 -5.28
CA THR A 372 -8.61 21.96 -6.04
C THR A 372 -8.15 22.08 -7.50
N ILE A 373 -7.24 21.22 -7.92
CA ILE A 373 -6.86 21.00 -9.32
C ILE A 373 -7.74 19.87 -9.84
N LYS A 374 -8.73 20.23 -10.64
CA LYS A 374 -9.82 19.34 -11.05
C LYS A 374 -9.44 18.62 -12.33
N VAL A 375 -9.33 17.29 -12.28
CA VAL A 375 -8.97 16.45 -13.44
C VAL A 375 -9.97 15.31 -13.55
N SER A 376 -10.44 14.99 -14.76
CA SER A 376 -11.33 13.84 -14.96
C SER A 376 -10.51 12.60 -15.32
N ILE A 377 -10.57 11.57 -14.47
CA ILE A 377 -9.93 10.25 -14.73
C ILE A 377 -10.95 9.11 -14.61
N ARG A 378 -12.20 9.37 -14.98
CA ARG A 378 -13.33 8.47 -14.76
C ARG A 378 -13.14 7.08 -15.39
N HIS A 379 -12.59 7.00 -16.60
CA HIS A 379 -12.32 5.71 -17.25
C HIS A 379 -11.03 5.08 -16.72
N ALA A 380 -10.04 5.89 -16.34
CA ALA A 380 -8.85 5.42 -15.64
C ALA A 380 -9.17 4.79 -14.27
N ASN A 381 -10.15 5.34 -13.53
CA ASN A 381 -10.64 4.79 -12.26
C ASN A 381 -11.09 3.32 -12.38
N SER A 382 -11.62 2.93 -13.54
CA SER A 382 -12.08 1.56 -13.79
C SER A 382 -10.96 0.52 -13.69
N LEU A 383 -9.71 0.95 -13.93
CA LEU A 383 -8.50 0.13 -13.77
C LEU A 383 -8.03 0.03 -12.31
N GLY A 384 -8.77 0.61 -11.35
CA GLY A 384 -8.60 0.32 -9.92
C GLY A 384 -7.94 1.39 -9.08
N GLY A 385 -7.74 2.60 -9.59
CA GLY A 385 -6.98 3.63 -8.86
C GLY A 385 -7.37 5.05 -9.21
N GLY A 386 -7.22 5.96 -8.24
CA GLY A 386 -7.32 7.41 -8.42
C GLY A 386 -5.94 8.04 -8.52
N PHE A 387 -5.84 9.35 -8.30
CA PHE A 387 -4.58 10.09 -8.53
C PHE A 387 -3.39 9.56 -7.74
N HIS A 388 -3.62 9.13 -6.49
CA HIS A 388 -2.54 8.58 -5.67
C HIS A 388 -2.04 7.24 -6.20
N CYS A 389 -2.94 6.31 -6.59
CA CYS A 389 -2.56 5.03 -7.18
C CYS A 389 -1.84 5.19 -8.54
N TRP A 390 -2.36 6.08 -9.39
CA TRP A 390 -1.81 6.37 -10.73
C TRP A 390 -0.42 7.05 -10.70
N THR A 391 0.08 7.39 -9.50
CA THR A 391 1.35 8.11 -9.34
C THR A 391 2.29 7.50 -8.31
N CYS A 392 3.59 7.75 -8.48
CA CYS A 392 4.59 7.58 -7.43
C CYS A 392 5.40 8.88 -7.37
N ASP A 393 5.33 9.60 -6.25
CA ASP A 393 6.05 10.85 -6.05
C ASP A 393 7.52 10.58 -5.75
N ILE A 394 8.38 10.99 -6.69
CA ILE A 394 9.81 10.71 -6.67
C ILE A 394 10.55 11.78 -5.88
N ARG A 395 10.13 13.03 -6.03
CA ARG A 395 10.75 14.15 -5.34
C ARG A 395 9.69 15.10 -4.81
N ARG A 396 9.78 15.37 -3.51
CA ARG A 396 9.09 16.46 -2.83
C ARG A 396 10.11 17.31 -2.08
N ARG A 397 9.91 18.62 -2.10
CA ARG A 397 10.81 19.57 -1.44
C ARG A 397 10.50 19.64 0.05
N GLY A 398 11.26 18.90 0.84
CA GLY A 398 11.14 18.91 2.29
C GLY A 398 12.27 18.15 2.97
N THR A 399 12.11 17.94 4.27
CA THR A 399 13.10 17.26 5.12
C THR A 399 12.41 16.18 5.96
N LEU A 400 13.17 15.21 6.46
CA LEU A 400 12.64 14.20 7.36
C LEU A 400 12.21 14.84 8.70
N GLN A 401 10.94 14.70 9.05
CA GLN A 401 10.35 15.21 10.30
C GLN A 401 9.52 14.12 11.00
N SER A 402 9.20 14.32 12.29
CA SER A 402 8.16 13.57 13.00
C SER A 402 6.88 14.40 12.97
N TYR A 403 5.74 13.75 12.76
CA TYR A 403 4.42 14.37 12.89
C TYR A 403 3.52 13.57 13.83
N PHE A 404 4.04 12.54 14.46
CA PHE A 404 3.31 11.57 15.27
C PHE A 404 4.02 11.40 16.60
N ASP A 405 3.77 12.37 17.48
CA ASP A 405 4.34 12.48 18.83
C ASP A 405 3.27 12.25 19.90
#